data_AF-A0A963T8C5-F1
#
_entry.id   AF-A0A963T8C5-F1
#
_cell.length_a   1.000
_cell.length_b   1.000
_cell.length_c   1.000
_cell.angle_alpha   90.00
_cell.angle_beta   90.00
_cell.angle_gamma   90.00
#
_symmetry.space_group_name_H-M   'P 1'
#
loop_
_entity.id
_entity.type
_entity.pdbx_description
1 polymer ?
#
loop_
_entity_poly.entity_id
_entity_poly.type
_entity_poly.pdbx_seq_one_letter_code
_entity_poly.pdbx_strand_id
1 'polypeptide(L)'
;MSAKTSDDAVSAGAPPAMERVKVLFPMPLAKAYDYLAPAGLAPGSWVAAPFGGREAYGAIWPGAPDDIPEAKLKRVVRALPAPSLAP
;
A
#
# COMPACT_ATOMS: atom_id res chain seq x y z
N MET A 1 -29.59 -6.31 37.51
CA MET A 1 -29.77 -6.86 36.14
C MET A 1 -30.35 -5.76 35.27
N SER A 2 -29.82 -5.62 34.05
CA SER A 2 -30.25 -4.71 32.97
C SER A 2 -29.80 -3.25 33.05
N ALA A 3 -28.73 -2.94 32.34
CA ALA A 3 -28.74 -1.89 31.32
C ALA A 3 -27.72 -2.28 30.24
N LYS A 4 -28.23 -2.46 29.03
CA LYS A 4 -27.55 -2.93 27.83
C LYS A 4 -27.32 -1.68 26.97
N THR A 5 -26.06 -1.25 26.85
CA THR A 5 -25.62 -0.16 25.97
C THR A 5 -24.16 -0.46 25.65
N SER A 6 -23.67 -0.47 24.43
CA SER A 6 -24.22 -0.59 23.09
C SER A 6 -23.02 -1.15 22.33
N ASP A 7 -23.22 -2.26 21.63
CA ASP A 7 -22.20 -2.83 20.77
C ASP A 7 -22.13 -1.92 19.54
N ASP A 8 -21.12 -1.06 19.47
CA ASP A 8 -20.84 -0.24 18.29
C ASP A 8 -20.40 -1.17 17.15
N ALA A 9 -21.38 -1.58 16.36
CA ALA A 9 -21.17 -2.29 15.12
C ALA A 9 -20.46 -1.36 14.13
N VAL A 10 -19.14 -1.50 14.00
CA VAL A 10 -18.39 -0.94 12.88
C VAL A 10 -18.97 -1.54 11.60
N SER A 11 -19.77 -0.74 10.90
CA SER A 11 -20.26 -1.07 9.57
C SER A 11 -19.06 -1.17 8.64
N ALA A 12 -18.73 -2.39 8.20
CA ALA A 12 -17.66 -2.63 7.24
C ALA A 12 -18.05 -1.99 5.91
N GLY A 13 -17.60 -0.76 5.69
CA GLY A 13 -17.69 -0.07 4.41
C GLY A 13 -17.04 -0.89 3.30
N ALA A 14 -17.46 -0.66 2.06
CA ALA A 14 -16.89 -1.30 0.88
C ALA A 14 -15.35 -1.22 0.93
N PRO A 15 -14.64 -2.29 0.51
CA PRO A 15 -13.18 -2.29 0.50
C PRO A 15 -12.68 -1.08 -0.30
N PRO A 16 -11.59 -0.42 0.15
CA PRO A 16 -11.06 0.73 -0.55
C PRO A 16 -10.73 0.35 -2.00
N ALA A 17 -11.01 1.27 -2.93
CA ALA A 17 -10.59 1.12 -4.31
C ALA A 17 -9.07 0.85 -4.34
N MET A 18 -8.63 -0.04 -5.23
CA MET A 18 -7.22 -0.36 -5.41
C MET A 18 -6.68 0.32 -6.66
N GLU A 19 -5.45 0.82 -6.59
CA GLU A 19 -4.74 1.42 -7.71
C GLU A 19 -3.37 0.77 -7.90
N ARG A 20 -2.86 0.83 -9.14
CA ARG A 20 -1.50 0.38 -9.44
C ARG A 20 -0.52 1.51 -9.13
N VAL A 21 0.45 1.23 -8.27
CA VAL A 21 1.50 2.17 -7.86
C VAL A 21 2.88 1.58 -8.11
N LYS A 22 3.90 2.44 -8.24
CA LYS A 22 5.29 2.00 -8.17
C LYS A 22 5.80 2.08 -6.74
N VAL A 23 6.52 1.06 -6.29
CA VAL A 23 7.21 1.03 -5.00
C VAL A 23 8.71 0.89 -5.23
N LEU A 24 9.48 1.85 -4.72
CA LEU A 24 10.94 1.77 -4.68
C LEU A 24 11.37 1.30 -3.28
N PHE A 25 12.22 0.27 -3.24
CA PHE A 25 12.83 -0.19 -2.00
C PHE A 25 14.26 0.34 -1.87
N PRO A 26 14.77 0.60 -0.66
CA PRO A 26 16.12 1.12 -0.40
C PRO A 26 17.18 0.01 -0.52
N MET A 27 17.22 -0.65 -1.68
CA MET A 27 18.13 -1.73 -2.05
C MET A 27 18.76 -1.41 -3.42
N PRO A 28 19.87 -2.07 -3.81
CA PRO A 28 20.50 -1.85 -5.11
C PRO A 28 19.65 -2.44 -6.25
N LEU A 29 18.52 -1.80 -6.53
CA LEU A 29 17.54 -2.17 -7.54
C LEU A 29 17.68 -1.26 -8.75
N ALA A 30 17.43 -1.81 -9.93
CA ALA A 30 17.46 -1.04 -11.18
C ALA A 30 16.26 -0.09 -11.34
N LYS A 31 15.14 -0.39 -10.68
CA LYS A 31 13.90 0.40 -10.78
C LYS A 31 12.94 0.14 -9.62
N ALA A 32 11.89 0.97 -9.55
CA ALA A 32 10.69 0.69 -8.76
C ALA A 32 9.83 -0.40 -9.42
N TYR A 33 9.05 -1.12 -8.61
CA TYR A 33 8.21 -2.25 -9.05
C TYR A 33 6.74 -1.94 -8.86
N ASP A 34 5.88 -2.50 -9.72
CA ASP A 34 4.43 -2.27 -9.63
C ASP A 34 3.76 -3.13 -8.55
N TYR A 35 2.89 -2.51 -7.78
CA TYR A 35 2.04 -3.13 -6.76
C TYR A 35 0.60 -2.62 -6.87
N LEU A 36 -0.32 -3.38 -6.29
CA LEU A 36 -1.66 -2.87 -5.96
C LEU A 36 -1.63 -2.26 -4.57
N ALA A 37 -2.17 -1.05 -4.42
CA ALA A 37 -2.31 -0.38 -3.14
C ALA A 37 -3.72 0.21 -2.99
N PRO A 38 -4.20 0.43 -1.75
CA PRO A 38 -5.39 1.26 -1.53
C PRO A 38 -5.18 2.63 -2.19
N ALA A 39 -6.22 3.12 -2.86
CA ALA A 39 -6.17 4.40 -3.56
C ALA A 39 -5.86 5.56 -2.61
N GLY A 40 -5.12 6.55 -3.12
CA GLY A 40 -4.85 7.80 -2.40
C GLY A 40 -3.49 7.85 -1.71
N LEU A 41 -2.59 6.90 -1.98
CA LEU A 41 -1.20 7.00 -1.52
C LEU A 41 -0.38 7.87 -2.49
N ALA A 42 0.04 9.04 -2.02
CA ALA A 42 0.86 9.95 -2.82
C ALA A 42 2.31 9.45 -2.96
N PRO A 43 3.02 9.84 -4.04
CA PRO A 43 4.48 9.68 -4.13
C PRO A 43 5.20 10.18 -2.87
N GLY A 44 6.16 9.40 -2.39
CA GLY A 44 6.89 9.62 -1.14
C GLY A 44 6.27 8.96 0.09
N SER A 45 5.02 8.48 0.01
CA SER A 45 4.37 7.74 1.10
C SER A 45 5.12 6.45 1.40
N TRP A 46 5.35 6.17 2.68
CA TRP A 46 6.00 4.95 3.12
C TRP A 46 5.02 3.77 3.15
N VAL A 47 5.47 2.62 2.66
CA VAL A 47 4.68 1.39 2.61
C VAL A 47 5.51 0.18 3.02
N ALA A 48 4.83 -0.85 3.51
CA ALA A 48 5.39 -2.19 3.63
C ALA A 48 4.79 -3.08 2.54
N ALA A 49 5.63 -3.83 1.82
CA ALA A 49 5.20 -4.68 0.72
C ALA A 49 6.06 -5.96 0.61
N PRO A 50 5.54 -7.06 0.04
CA PRO A 50 6.33 -8.28 -0.11
C PRO A 50 7.39 -8.11 -1.21
N PHE A 51 8.65 -8.32 -0.85
CA PHE A 51 9.80 -8.28 -1.75
C PHE A 51 10.78 -9.40 -1.39
N GLY A 52 11.21 -10.20 -2.38
CA GLY A 52 12.19 -11.27 -2.16
C GLY A 52 11.79 -12.31 -1.10
N GLY A 53 10.50 -12.60 -0.95
CA GLY A 53 9.99 -13.61 0.01
C GLY A 53 9.80 -13.10 1.44
N ARG A 54 10.08 -11.82 1.71
CA ARG A 54 9.83 -11.18 3.01
C ARG A 54 9.03 -9.89 2.83
N GLU A 55 8.55 -9.31 3.92
CA GLU A 55 8.08 -7.93 3.91
C GLU A 55 9.28 -6.97 3.90
N ALA A 56 9.21 -5.92 3.10
CA ALA A 56 10.22 -4.87 3.02
C ALA A 56 9.55 -3.49 3.01
N TYR A 57 10.27 -2.49 3.53
CA TYR A 57 9.82 -1.11 3.53
C TYR A 57 10.29 -0.42 2.26
N GLY A 58 9.38 0.28 1.60
CA GLY A 58 9.64 1.07 0.41
C GLY A 58 8.80 2.34 0.41
N ALA A 59 9.01 3.18 -0.58
CA ALA A 59 8.23 4.39 -0.79
C ALA A 59 7.46 4.30 -2.11
N ILE A 60 6.25 4.88 -2.13
CA ILE A 60 5.54 5.12 -3.39
C ILE A 60 6.42 6.01 -4.25
N TRP A 61 6.74 5.55 -5.46
CA TRP A 61 7.65 6.21 -6.36
C TRP A 61 6.87 6.85 -7.52
N PRO A 62 7.24 8.06 -7.98
CA PRO A 62 6.59 8.65 -9.15
C PRO A 62 6.85 7.80 -10.40
N GLY A 63 5.83 7.71 -11.26
CA GLY A 63 5.93 7.06 -12.57
C GLY A 63 4.66 6.31 -12.95
N ALA A 64 4.38 6.27 -14.26
CA ALA A 64 3.28 5.48 -14.79
C ALA A 64 3.57 3.99 -14.60
N PRO A 65 2.64 3.20 -14.06
CA PRO A 65 2.88 1.79 -13.86
C PRO A 65 3.13 1.02 -15.18
N ASP A 66 3.86 -0.10 -15.13
CA ASP A 66 4.13 -0.90 -16.33
C ASP A 66 2.86 -1.66 -16.75
N ASP A 67 2.78 -2.08 -18.02
CA ASP A 67 1.66 -2.89 -18.53
C ASP A 67 1.90 -4.39 -18.28
N ILE A 68 1.65 -4.83 -17.04
CA ILE A 68 1.67 -6.26 -16.68
C ILE A 68 0.24 -6.75 -16.32
N PRO A 69 -0.05 -8.06 -16.37
CA PRO A 69 -1.33 -8.57 -15.89
C PRO A 69 -1.55 -8.30 -14.39
N GLU A 70 -2.76 -7.90 -14.01
CA GLU A 70 -3.11 -7.63 -12.60
C GLU A 70 -2.83 -8.83 -11.68
N ALA A 71 -3.07 -10.05 -12.16
CA ALA A 71 -2.81 -11.28 -11.41
C ALA A 71 -1.32 -11.50 -11.03
N LYS A 72 -0.38 -10.78 -11.66
CA LYS A 72 1.04 -10.82 -11.31
C LYS A 72 1.43 -9.77 -10.28
N LEU A 73 0.56 -8.81 -9.99
CA LEU A 73 0.83 -7.76 -9.02
C LEU A 73 0.73 -8.33 -7.60
N LYS A 74 1.70 -7.94 -6.79
CA LYS A 74 1.60 -8.12 -5.34
C LYS A 74 0.86 -6.93 -4.74
N ARG A 75 0.26 -7.13 -3.58
CA ARG A 75 -0.39 -6.06 -2.81
C ARG A 75 0.59 -5.42 -1.84
N VAL A 76 0.50 -4.11 -1.68
CA VAL A 76 1.04 -3.41 -0.51
C VAL A 76 0.35 -3.99 0.73
N VAL A 77 1.14 -4.31 1.76
CA VAL A 77 0.63 -4.86 3.02
C VAL A 77 -0.03 -3.76 3.84
N ARG A 78 0.65 -2.62 3.99
CA ARG A 78 0.14 -1.44 4.71
C ARG A 78 0.89 -0.17 4.33
N ALA A 79 0.21 0.97 4.44
CA ALA A 79 0.88 2.26 4.55
C ALA A 79 1.48 2.42 5.96
N LEU A 80 2.61 3.13 6.05
CA LEU A 80 3.31 3.37 7.30
C LEU A 80 3.05 4.81 7.77
N PRO A 81 2.78 5.04 9.07
CA PRO A 81 2.55 6.37 9.62
C PRO A 81 3.89 7.11 9.80
N ALA A 82 4.51 7.50 8.70
CA ALA A 82 5.78 8.21 8.66
C ALA A 82 5.69 9.45 7.75
N PRO A 83 6.49 10.50 7.99
CA PRO A 83 6.56 11.63 7.09
C PRO A 83 6.88 11.18 5.66
N SER A 84 6.13 11.69 4.69
CA SER A 84 6.40 11.43 3.27
C SER A 84 7.79 11.94 2.92
N LEU A 85 8.49 11.22 2.04
CA LEU A 85 9.67 11.77 1.37
C LEU A 85 9.24 13.03 0.60
N ALA A 86 9.95 14.13 0.84
CA ALA A 86 9.80 15.34 0.04
C ALA A 86 10.39 15.10 -1.37
N PRO A 87 9.82 15.73 -2.42
CA PRO A 87 10.38 15.68 -3.77
C PRO A 87 11.80 16.26 -3.86
#